data_AF-A0AAN6QBH5-F1
#
_entry.id   AF-A0AAN6QBH5-F1
#
_cell.length_a   1.000
_cell.length_b   1.000
_cell.length_c   1.000
_cell.angle_alpha   90.00
_cell.angle_beta   90.00
_cell.angle_gamma   90.00
#
_symmetry.space_group_name_H-M   'P 1'
#
loop_
_entity.id
_entity.type
_entity.pdbx_description
1 polymer ?
#
loop_
_entity_poly.entity_id
_entity_poly.type
_entity_poly.pdbx_seq_one_letter_code
_entity_poly.pdbx_strand_id
1 'polypeptide(L)'
;MPPPSPPPPPPPPPAFPNPNLTQNSKKASNLSSNPVLSLPEVLQPGPPNSVLVSLLVYNGWPFADHWEYFVAAPWGSDFGVVVQAAGDVRAGFWLEAKRGLCLRGGGSAPRRMPLAWVDGRLFDADVDAEENGGVVVEGTPRCEFERMLFKVPAPRKTLRAVDVEEDGSGKSGMAGKKITQRNCQTWIVESAEQLVREGIFEQRAADYLRATSIMTLPQTS
;
A
#
# COMPACT_ATOMS: atom_id res chain seq x y z
N MET A 1 25.66 -25.98 -47.10
CA MET A 1 25.12 -26.91 -46.08
C MET A 1 24.40 -26.07 -45.04
N PRO A 2 23.12 -26.35 -44.73
CA PRO A 2 22.42 -25.62 -43.67
C PRO A 2 22.95 -26.04 -42.28
N PRO A 3 22.92 -25.15 -41.27
CA PRO A 3 23.37 -25.48 -39.93
C PRO A 3 22.45 -26.50 -39.24
N PRO A 4 22.97 -27.33 -38.33
CA PRO A 4 22.17 -28.34 -37.63
C PRO A 4 21.13 -27.67 -36.72
N SER A 5 19.94 -28.27 -36.66
CA SER A 5 18.82 -27.84 -35.82
C SER A 5 19.17 -27.97 -34.33
N PRO A 6 18.72 -27.05 -33.46
CA PRO A 6 18.93 -27.17 -32.03
C PRO A 6 18.15 -28.37 -31.45
N PRO A 7 18.67 -29.01 -30.39
CA PRO A 7 17.99 -30.15 -29.76
C PRO A 7 16.67 -29.72 -29.10
N PRO A 8 15.68 -30.61 -29.00
CA PRO A 8 14.42 -30.32 -28.33
C PRO A 8 14.62 -30.02 -26.85
N PRO A 9 13.78 -29.17 -26.23
CA PRO A 9 13.86 -28.88 -24.81
C PRO A 9 13.60 -30.15 -23.97
N PRO A 10 14.19 -30.25 -22.77
CA PRO A 10 13.97 -31.38 -21.89
C PRO A 10 12.50 -31.44 -21.44
N PRO A 11 11.97 -32.65 -21.14
CA PRO A 11 10.62 -32.81 -20.65
C PRO A 11 10.43 -32.13 -19.28
N PRO A 12 9.21 -31.66 -18.96
CA PRO A 12 8.92 -31.08 -17.66
C PRO A 12 9.13 -32.12 -16.55
N PRO A 13 9.56 -31.70 -15.35
CA PRO A 13 9.75 -32.60 -14.22
C PRO A 13 8.42 -33.25 -13.80
N PRO A 14 8.44 -34.50 -13.30
CA PRO A 14 7.24 -35.20 -12.86
C PRO A 14 6.56 -34.46 -11.70
N ALA A 15 5.24 -34.34 -11.77
CA ALA A 15 4.44 -33.72 -10.72
C ALA A 15 4.53 -34.54 -9.42
N PHE A 16 4.87 -33.89 -8.31
CA PHE A 16 4.87 -34.51 -7.00
C PHE A 16 3.41 -34.84 -6.57
N PRO A 17 3.14 -36.02 -5.98
CA PRO A 17 1.82 -36.35 -5.47
C PRO A 17 1.47 -35.44 -4.29
N ASN A 18 0.33 -34.77 -4.37
CA ASN A 18 -0.21 -33.94 -3.29
C ASN A 18 -1.00 -34.86 -2.35
N PRO A 19 -0.53 -35.17 -1.11
CA PRO A 19 -1.26 -36.03 -0.20
C PRO A 19 -2.10 -35.13 0.70
N ASN A 20 -3.31 -34.74 0.26
CA ASN A 20 -4.43 -34.37 1.15
C ASN A 20 -5.67 -33.89 0.39
N LEU A 21 -6.21 -34.76 -0.47
CA LEU A 21 -7.58 -34.62 -0.97
C LEU A 21 -8.27 -35.98 -0.87
N THR A 22 -8.54 -36.42 0.37
CA THR A 22 -9.61 -37.38 0.73
C THR A 22 -9.61 -37.62 2.24
N GLN A 23 -10.33 -36.79 3.00
CA GLN A 23 -11.15 -37.35 4.08
C GLN A 23 -12.29 -36.40 4.47
N ASN A 24 -13.49 -36.95 4.33
CA ASN A 24 -14.77 -36.39 4.71
C ASN A 24 -14.84 -36.06 6.21
N SER A 25 -15.50 -34.95 6.50
CA SER A 25 -16.51 -34.77 7.55
C SER A 25 -16.17 -35.08 9.03
N LYS A 26 -16.46 -34.07 9.86
CA LYS A 26 -16.80 -34.08 11.30
C LYS A 26 -15.66 -33.78 12.29
N LYS A 27 -15.74 -32.56 12.82
CA LYS A 27 -15.61 -32.19 14.25
C LYS A 27 -14.22 -32.23 14.89
N ALA A 28 -13.66 -31.03 15.12
CA ALA A 28 -12.89 -30.55 16.29
C ALA A 28 -11.87 -29.51 15.78
N SER A 29 -12.14 -28.20 15.88
CA SER A 29 -11.68 -27.32 16.98
C SER A 29 -10.19 -27.45 17.33
N ASN A 30 -9.48 -26.33 17.14
CA ASN A 30 -8.11 -25.99 17.53
C ASN A 30 -6.97 -26.56 16.68
N LEU A 31 -6.39 -25.72 15.83
CA LEU A 31 -4.99 -25.24 15.94
C LEU A 31 -4.60 -24.39 14.71
N SER A 32 -3.84 -23.33 14.96
CA SER A 32 -3.27 -22.33 14.02
C SER A 32 -4.08 -21.05 13.80
N SER A 33 -4.16 -20.25 14.86
CA SER A 33 -4.55 -18.83 14.80
C SER A 33 -3.36 -17.97 14.36
N ASN A 34 -3.14 -17.85 13.06
CA ASN A 34 -2.60 -16.60 12.52
C ASN A 34 -3.81 -15.71 12.19
N PRO A 35 -4.02 -14.56 12.84
CA PRO A 35 -5.07 -13.66 12.43
C PRO A 35 -4.65 -13.03 11.11
N VAL A 36 -4.99 -13.67 9.99
CA VAL A 36 -5.19 -12.92 8.75
C VAL A 36 -6.36 -12.01 9.07
N LEU A 37 -6.07 -10.77 9.44
CA LEU A 37 -7.10 -9.76 9.61
C LEU A 37 -7.84 -9.69 8.28
N SER A 38 -9.08 -10.16 8.28
CA SER A 38 -9.97 -10.04 7.14
C SER A 38 -10.08 -8.57 6.77
N LEU A 39 -10.13 -8.27 5.46
CA LEU A 39 -10.37 -6.94 4.90
C LEU A 39 -11.41 -6.20 5.76
N PRO A 40 -11.25 -4.88 6.01
CA PRO A 40 -12.28 -4.10 6.67
C PRO A 40 -13.63 -4.39 6.01
N GLU A 41 -14.61 -4.77 6.82
CA GLU A 41 -15.94 -5.08 6.31
C GLU A 41 -16.62 -3.76 5.99
N VAL A 42 -16.37 -3.25 4.79
CA VAL A 42 -16.96 -2.01 4.31
C VAL A 42 -18.29 -2.36 3.66
N LEU A 43 -19.38 -2.20 4.41
CA LEU A 43 -20.74 -2.44 3.92
C LEU A 43 -21.04 -1.56 2.69
N GLN A 44 -21.79 -2.13 1.74
CA GLN A 44 -22.34 -1.40 0.59
C GLN A 44 -23.88 -1.50 0.61
N PRO A 45 -24.61 -0.39 0.38
CA PRO A 45 -24.12 0.96 0.13
C PRO A 45 -23.54 1.63 1.40
N GLY A 46 -22.70 2.64 1.20
CA GLY A 46 -22.16 3.43 2.30
C GLY A 46 -23.20 4.30 2.99
N PRO A 47 -22.86 4.87 4.17
CA PRO A 47 -23.67 5.88 4.81
C PRO A 47 -23.97 7.07 3.88
N PRO A 48 -25.12 7.75 4.05
CA PRO A 48 -25.40 8.98 3.33
C PRO A 48 -24.30 10.02 3.51
N ASN A 49 -23.99 10.77 2.44
CA ASN A 49 -22.94 11.80 2.43
C ASN A 49 -21.57 11.28 2.86
N SER A 50 -21.22 10.04 2.53
CA SER A 50 -19.89 9.49 2.79
C SER A 50 -19.15 9.17 1.49
N VAL A 51 -17.83 9.24 1.57
CA VAL A 51 -16.92 8.95 0.46
C VAL A 51 -16.10 7.72 0.81
N LEU A 52 -16.01 6.79 -0.14
CA LEU A 52 -15.23 5.57 0.05
C LEU A 52 -13.75 5.85 -0.14
N VAL A 53 -12.97 5.67 0.92
CA VAL A 53 -11.51 5.64 0.84
C VAL A 53 -11.05 4.20 0.65
N SER A 54 -10.23 3.98 -0.36
CA SER A 54 -9.65 2.67 -0.70
C SER A 54 -8.13 2.73 -0.67
N LEU A 55 -7.48 1.60 -0.44
CA LEU A 55 -6.07 1.37 -0.74
C LEU A 55 -5.94 0.90 -2.20
N LEU A 56 -5.05 1.52 -2.96
CA LEU A 56 -4.55 0.98 -4.22
C LEU A 56 -3.21 0.31 -3.98
N VAL A 57 -3.05 -0.90 -4.51
CA VAL A 57 -1.79 -1.64 -4.48
C VAL A 57 -1.37 -1.96 -5.90
N TYR A 58 -0.24 -1.39 -6.30
CA TYR A 58 0.43 -1.65 -7.57
C TYR A 58 1.53 -2.67 -7.34
N ASN A 59 1.55 -3.74 -8.15
CA ASN A 59 2.57 -4.78 -8.07
C ASN A 59 3.95 -4.17 -8.34
N GLY A 60 4.81 -4.20 -7.33
CA GLY A 60 6.12 -3.56 -7.37
C GLY A 60 7.25 -4.45 -7.91
N TRP A 61 6.99 -5.71 -8.24
CA TRP A 61 8.06 -6.69 -8.54
C TRP A 61 9.09 -6.14 -9.55
N PRO A 62 10.40 -6.24 -9.27
CA PRO A 62 11.05 -6.98 -8.16
C PRO A 62 11.20 -6.19 -6.85
N PHE A 63 10.62 -5.00 -6.75
CA PHE A 63 10.63 -4.15 -5.56
C PHE A 63 9.38 -4.36 -4.69
N ALA A 64 9.29 -3.59 -3.60
CA ALA A 64 8.09 -3.55 -2.77
C ALA A 64 6.92 -2.93 -3.54
N ASP A 65 5.70 -3.42 -3.30
CA ASP A 65 4.49 -2.85 -3.87
C ASP A 65 4.35 -1.36 -3.57
N HIS A 66 3.79 -0.62 -4.52
CA HIS A 66 3.47 0.79 -4.32
C HIS A 66 2.05 0.94 -3.82
N TRP A 67 1.89 1.70 -2.73
CA TRP A 67 0.63 1.85 -2.02
C TRP A 67 0.20 3.31 -2.00
N GLU A 68 -1.08 3.54 -2.26
CA GLU A 68 -1.68 4.87 -2.32
C GLU A 68 -3.11 4.85 -1.78
N TYR A 69 -3.57 5.97 -1.22
CA TYR A 69 -5.00 6.15 -0.97
C TYR A 69 -5.71 6.57 -2.24
N PHE A 70 -6.93 6.06 -2.43
CA PHE A 70 -7.85 6.49 -3.46
C PHE A 70 -9.17 6.93 -2.85
N VAL A 71 -9.55 8.15 -3.15
CA VAL A 71 -10.82 8.79 -2.76
C VAL A 71 -11.69 8.81 -4.01
N ALA A 72 -12.74 7.99 -4.01
CA ALA A 72 -13.65 7.90 -5.16
C ALA A 72 -14.46 9.19 -5.32
N ALA A 73 -14.61 9.64 -6.57
CA ALA A 73 -15.52 10.73 -6.88
C ALA A 73 -16.98 10.29 -6.65
N PRO A 74 -17.86 11.19 -6.15
CA PRO A 74 -19.27 10.86 -5.90
C PRO A 74 -20.04 10.35 -7.14
N TRP A 75 -19.63 10.78 -8.33
CA TRP A 75 -20.30 10.45 -9.60
C TRP A 75 -19.70 9.25 -10.34
N GLY A 76 -18.61 8.64 -9.85
CA GLY A 76 -18.00 7.50 -10.52
C GLY A 76 -16.97 6.78 -9.65
N SER A 77 -17.13 5.47 -9.46
CA SER A 77 -16.24 4.68 -8.60
C SER A 77 -14.80 4.66 -9.08
N ASP A 78 -14.56 4.83 -10.37
CA ASP A 78 -13.25 4.64 -11.01
C ASP A 78 -12.51 5.95 -11.27
N PHE A 79 -13.15 7.09 -10.98
CA PHE A 79 -12.56 8.43 -11.03
C PHE A 79 -12.35 8.94 -9.62
N GLY A 80 -11.29 9.70 -9.38
CA GLY A 80 -11.08 10.26 -8.06
C GLY A 80 -9.72 10.90 -7.84
N VAL A 81 -9.39 11.05 -6.55
CA VAL A 81 -8.13 11.59 -6.08
C VAL A 81 -7.28 10.49 -5.50
N VAL A 82 -6.02 10.43 -5.93
CA VAL A 82 -4.99 9.61 -5.29
C VAL A 82 -4.16 10.47 -4.36
N VAL A 83 -3.92 10.01 -3.14
CA VAL A 83 -2.97 10.65 -2.22
C VAL A 83 -1.87 9.66 -1.87
N GLN A 84 -0.61 10.08 -2.04
CA GLN A 84 0.53 9.19 -1.90
C GLN A 84 1.76 9.88 -1.33
N ALA A 85 2.67 9.07 -0.78
CA ALA A 85 4.07 9.44 -0.65
C ALA A 85 4.80 9.05 -1.96
N ALA A 86 4.97 10.02 -2.85
CA ALA A 86 5.67 9.86 -4.11
C ALA A 86 7.19 9.97 -3.92
N GLY A 87 7.94 9.42 -4.86
CA GLY A 87 9.40 9.39 -4.83
C GLY A 87 9.96 8.01 -4.52
N ASP A 88 11.23 7.98 -4.15
CA ASP A 88 11.95 6.74 -3.89
C ASP A 88 13.01 6.90 -2.81
N VAL A 89 13.63 5.79 -2.45
CA VAL A 89 14.57 5.70 -1.33
C VAL A 89 15.87 6.50 -1.56
N ARG A 90 16.22 6.78 -2.81
CA ARG A 90 17.40 7.55 -3.24
C ARG A 90 17.07 9.04 -3.32
N ALA A 91 15.97 9.39 -3.99
CA ALA A 91 15.51 10.76 -4.20
C ALA A 91 14.82 11.35 -2.97
N GLY A 92 14.39 10.52 -2.02
CA GLY A 92 13.50 10.89 -0.93
C GLY A 92 12.05 10.86 -1.37
N PHE A 93 11.14 10.92 -0.40
CA PHE A 93 9.71 10.97 -0.65
C PHE A 93 9.15 12.37 -0.37
N TRP A 94 8.09 12.72 -1.09
CA TRP A 94 7.24 13.89 -0.84
C TRP A 94 5.77 13.46 -0.89
N LEU A 95 4.87 14.29 -0.36
CA LEU A 95 3.44 14.02 -0.44
C LEU A 95 2.83 14.73 -1.63
N GLU A 96 1.96 14.03 -2.34
CA GLU A 96 1.20 14.61 -3.44
C GLU A 96 -0.22 14.04 -3.52
N ALA A 97 -1.13 14.87 -4.01
CA ALA A 97 -2.48 14.51 -4.41
C ALA A 97 -2.59 14.60 -5.93
N LYS A 98 -3.03 13.51 -6.58
CA LYS A 98 -3.32 13.43 -8.01
C LYS A 98 -4.83 13.43 -8.21
N ARG A 99 -5.38 14.50 -8.79
CA ARG A 99 -6.82 14.65 -9.04
C ARG A 99 -7.16 14.27 -10.49
N GLY A 100 -8.40 13.85 -10.73
CA GLY A 100 -8.86 13.42 -12.05
C GLY A 100 -8.30 12.08 -12.53
N LEU A 101 -7.78 11.24 -11.62
CA LEU A 101 -7.25 9.94 -12.00
C LEU A 101 -8.39 8.98 -12.37
N CYS A 102 -8.30 8.35 -13.54
CA CYS A 102 -9.17 7.27 -13.96
C CYS A 102 -8.45 5.92 -13.85
N LEU A 103 -8.94 5.03 -12.98
CA LEU A 103 -8.34 3.69 -12.78
C LEU A 103 -8.49 2.75 -13.98
N ARG A 104 -9.31 3.13 -14.98
CA ARG A 104 -9.48 2.38 -16.25
C ARG A 104 -8.48 2.79 -17.34
N GLY A 105 -7.75 3.89 -17.16
CA GLY A 105 -6.82 4.40 -18.16
C GLY A 105 -5.51 3.60 -18.20
N GLY A 106 -5.37 2.69 -19.16
CA GLY A 106 -4.13 2.12 -19.70
C GLY A 106 -2.99 1.77 -18.72
N GLY A 107 -2.93 0.51 -18.27
CA GLY A 107 -1.86 -0.06 -17.45
C GLY A 107 -2.29 -1.36 -16.77
N SER A 108 -1.45 -1.97 -15.93
CA SER A 108 -1.91 -3.01 -15.01
C SER A 108 -2.79 -2.36 -13.94
N ALA A 109 -4.07 -2.71 -13.89
CA ALA A 109 -4.99 -2.15 -12.91
C ALA A 109 -4.51 -2.46 -11.47
N PRO A 110 -4.48 -1.48 -10.56
CA PRO A 110 -4.12 -1.72 -9.18
C PRO A 110 -5.14 -2.64 -8.51
N ARG A 111 -4.70 -3.42 -7.53
CA ARG A 111 -5.63 -4.08 -6.62
C ARG A 111 -6.22 -3.01 -5.71
N ARG A 112 -7.54 -2.83 -5.79
CA ARG A 112 -8.29 -1.89 -4.94
C ARG A 112 -8.88 -2.61 -3.73
N MET A 113 -8.66 -2.06 -2.54
CA MET A 113 -9.15 -2.59 -1.28
C MET A 113 -9.91 -1.49 -0.51
N PRO A 114 -11.24 -1.60 -0.34
CA PRO A 114 -12.00 -0.69 0.52
C PRO A 114 -11.43 -0.63 1.94
N LEU A 115 -11.23 0.57 2.47
CA LEU A 115 -10.75 0.76 3.85
C LEU A 115 -11.85 1.27 4.78
N ALA A 116 -12.49 2.38 4.41
CA ALA A 116 -13.50 3.02 5.25
C ALA A 116 -14.39 3.98 4.44
N TRP A 117 -15.62 4.13 4.91
CA TRP A 117 -16.47 5.27 4.55
C TRP A 117 -16.10 6.46 5.44
N VAL A 118 -15.81 7.59 4.81
CA VAL A 118 -15.43 8.83 5.49
C VAL A 118 -16.50 9.89 5.26
N ASP A 119 -16.78 10.72 6.26
CA ASP A 119 -17.73 11.83 6.14
C ASP A 119 -17.35 12.75 4.96
N GLY A 120 -18.29 12.94 4.03
CA GLY A 120 -18.14 13.74 2.83
C GLY A 120 -17.74 15.18 3.11
N ARG A 121 -18.06 15.72 4.29
CA ARG A 121 -17.69 17.07 4.72
C ARG A 121 -16.19 17.27 4.91
N LEU A 122 -15.42 16.18 5.01
CA LEU A 122 -13.96 16.22 5.11
C LEU A 122 -13.29 16.36 3.74
N PHE A 123 -14.05 16.25 2.66
CA PHE A 123 -13.60 16.40 1.29
C PHE A 123 -14.08 17.72 0.71
N ASP A 124 -13.33 18.22 -0.28
CA ASP A 124 -13.81 19.34 -1.07
C ASP A 124 -14.97 18.87 -1.97
N ALA A 125 -15.97 19.73 -2.16
CA ALA A 125 -17.11 19.41 -3.03
C ALA A 125 -16.65 19.22 -4.49
N ASP A 126 -15.61 19.95 -4.85
CA ASP A 126 -14.92 19.87 -6.12
C ASP A 126 -13.79 18.85 -6.00
N VAL A 127 -14.16 17.57 -5.98
CA VAL A 127 -13.21 16.49 -6.24
C VAL A 127 -12.85 16.58 -7.72
N ASP A 128 -12.01 17.56 -8.10
CA ASP A 128 -11.69 17.93 -9.49
C ASP A 128 -11.29 16.71 -10.31
N ALA A 129 -12.29 16.07 -10.92
CA ALA A 129 -12.12 15.42 -12.19
C ALA A 129 -12.49 16.50 -13.19
N GLU A 130 -11.50 17.24 -13.68
CA GLU A 130 -11.75 18.00 -14.90
C GLU A 130 -12.27 17.00 -15.93
N GLU A 131 -13.53 17.18 -16.33
CA GLU A 131 -14.19 16.43 -17.39
C GLU A 131 -13.37 16.47 -18.70
N ASN A 132 -12.43 17.43 -18.81
CA ASN A 132 -11.51 17.65 -19.91
C ASN A 132 -10.14 16.93 -19.83
N GLY A 133 -9.94 16.00 -18.89
CA GLY A 133 -9.04 14.85 -19.13
C GLY A 133 -7.58 14.97 -18.70
N GLY A 134 -7.19 15.98 -17.92
CA GLY A 134 -5.84 16.10 -17.34
C GLY A 134 -5.75 15.60 -15.89
N VAL A 135 -4.73 14.81 -15.55
CA VAL A 135 -4.38 14.53 -14.15
C VAL A 135 -3.63 15.73 -13.58
N VAL A 136 -4.19 16.37 -12.55
CA VAL A 136 -3.56 17.50 -11.84
C VAL A 136 -2.80 16.96 -10.63
N VAL A 137 -1.53 17.32 -10.49
CA VAL A 137 -0.68 16.89 -9.36
C VAL A 137 -0.40 18.08 -8.46
N GLU A 138 -0.66 17.92 -7.15
CA GLU A 138 -0.52 18.99 -6.16
C GLU A 138 0.24 18.52 -4.92
N GLY A 139 1.12 19.37 -4.40
CA GLY A 139 1.86 19.12 -3.16
C GLY A 139 1.26 19.78 -1.91
N THR A 140 0.09 20.40 -2.02
CA THR A 140 -0.58 21.12 -0.92
C THR A 140 -1.96 20.51 -0.68
N PRO A 141 -2.35 20.22 0.57
CA PRO A 141 -3.65 19.64 0.86
C PRO A 141 -4.77 20.68 0.65
N ARG A 142 -5.86 20.30 -0.03
CA ARG A 142 -7.03 21.15 -0.24
C ARG A 142 -8.12 20.92 0.81
N CYS A 143 -8.42 19.65 1.09
CA CYS A 143 -9.49 19.27 2.00
C CYS A 143 -8.98 18.85 3.39
N GLU A 144 -9.90 18.69 4.34
CA GLU A 144 -9.55 18.33 5.72
C GLU A 144 -8.95 16.93 5.80
N PHE A 145 -9.47 15.98 5.00
CA PHE A 145 -8.91 14.64 4.91
C PHE A 145 -7.42 14.66 4.48
N GLU A 146 -7.09 15.41 3.43
CA GLU A 146 -5.71 15.59 2.99
C GLU A 146 -4.86 16.30 4.04
N ARG A 147 -5.39 17.33 4.71
CA ARG A 147 -4.67 17.99 5.82
C ARG A 147 -4.32 17.02 6.94
N MET A 148 -5.19 16.06 7.26
CA MET A 148 -4.90 15.02 8.25
C MET A 148 -3.81 14.07 7.79
N LEU A 149 -3.83 13.64 6.53
CA LEU A 149 -2.76 12.81 5.96
C LEU A 149 -1.40 13.52 5.99
N PHE A 150 -1.38 14.83 5.67
CA PHE A 150 -0.16 15.63 5.60
C PHE A 150 0.45 15.97 6.96
N LYS A 151 -0.25 15.72 8.07
CA LYS A 151 0.35 15.75 9.42
C LYS A 151 1.44 14.68 9.58
N VAL A 152 1.36 13.58 8.82
CA VAL A 152 2.39 12.54 8.82
C VAL A 152 3.44 12.90 7.76
N PRO A 153 4.70 13.15 8.16
CA PRO A 153 5.74 13.58 7.22
C PRO A 153 6.04 12.48 6.19
N ALA A 154 6.38 12.89 4.98
CA ALA A 154 6.86 11.98 3.96
C ALA A 154 8.11 11.20 4.45
N PRO A 155 8.29 9.94 4.02
CA PRO A 155 9.48 9.17 4.34
C PRO A 155 10.78 9.89 3.93
N ARG A 156 11.72 10.01 4.88
CA ARG A 156 13.01 10.67 4.62
C ARG A 156 13.95 9.75 3.83
N LYS A 157 14.93 10.35 3.15
CA LYS A 157 16.05 9.64 2.52
C LYS A 157 16.75 8.76 3.56
N THR A 158 16.83 7.46 3.30
CA THR A 158 17.71 6.54 4.01
C THR A 158 18.90 6.22 3.14
N LEU A 159 19.80 7.19 2.93
CA LEU A 159 21.15 6.90 2.47
C LEU A 159 22.06 6.95 3.70
N ARG A 160 22.75 5.84 3.97
CA ARG A 160 23.80 5.82 5.00
C ARG A 160 24.91 6.77 4.55
N ALA A 161 25.11 7.87 5.27
CA ALA A 161 26.47 8.37 5.43
C ALA A 161 27.20 7.29 6.25
N VAL A 162 28.21 6.67 5.66
CA VAL A 162 29.24 6.01 6.45
C VAL A 162 30.00 7.19 7.03
N ASP A 163 29.70 7.60 8.26
CA ASP A 163 30.58 8.49 8.98
C ASP A 163 31.87 7.69 9.20
N VAL A 164 32.83 7.86 8.30
CA VAL A 164 34.21 7.51 8.56
C VAL A 164 34.70 8.61 9.50
N GLU A 165 34.33 8.49 10.77
CA GLU A 165 35.08 9.20 11.81
C GLU A 165 36.39 8.46 11.98
N GLU A 166 37.41 9.04 11.35
CA GLU A 166 38.80 8.82 11.69
C GLU A 166 39.02 9.37 13.10
N ASP A 167 38.77 8.55 14.12
CA ASP A 167 39.54 8.66 15.35
C ASP A 167 39.62 7.34 16.11
N GLY A 168 40.84 6.88 16.31
CA GLY A 168 41.15 5.59 16.90
C GLY A 168 40.99 5.64 18.41
N SER A 169 39.95 5.01 18.96
CA SER A 169 39.98 4.38 20.29
C SER A 169 38.71 3.60 20.59
N GLY A 170 38.87 2.28 20.78
CA GLY A 170 38.29 1.57 21.93
C GLY A 170 36.76 1.47 22.09
N LYS A 171 36.25 0.26 21.85
CA LYS A 171 35.11 -0.39 22.54
C LYS A 171 33.84 0.45 22.77
N SER A 172 32.78 0.13 22.04
CA SER A 172 31.50 -0.20 22.67
C SER A 172 30.59 -0.94 21.69
N GLY A 173 30.03 -2.06 22.13
CA GLY A 173 29.02 -2.77 21.37
C GLY A 173 27.77 -1.91 21.22
N MET A 174 27.36 -1.68 19.97
CA MET A 174 26.00 -1.28 19.69
C MET A 174 25.42 -2.32 18.73
N ALA A 175 24.58 -3.19 19.30
CA ALA A 175 23.69 -4.07 18.56
C ALA A 175 23.13 -3.31 17.36
N GLY A 176 23.30 -3.87 16.17
CA GLY A 176 22.88 -3.24 14.92
C GLY A 176 21.44 -2.78 15.03
N LYS A 177 21.22 -1.47 15.21
CA LYS A 177 19.89 -0.87 15.11
C LYS A 177 19.39 -1.22 13.72
N LYS A 178 18.39 -2.12 13.64
CA LYS A 178 17.64 -2.36 12.41
C LYS A 178 17.15 -1.00 11.93
N ILE A 179 17.76 -0.48 10.88
CA ILE A 179 17.24 0.70 10.21
C ILE A 179 16.05 0.21 9.42
N THR A 180 14.85 0.37 10.00
CA THR A 180 13.62 0.16 9.25
C THR A 180 13.53 1.27 8.22
N GLN A 181 13.72 0.89 6.96
CA GLN A 181 13.58 1.80 5.83
C GLN A 181 12.13 2.24 5.70
N ARG A 182 11.88 3.56 5.74
CA ARG A 182 10.55 4.12 5.54
C ARG A 182 10.31 4.32 4.03
N ASN A 183 9.12 3.96 3.58
CA ASN A 183 8.64 4.03 2.21
C ASN A 183 7.12 4.38 2.17
N CYS A 184 6.50 4.32 0.99
CA CYS A 184 5.07 4.58 0.82
C CYS A 184 4.19 3.68 1.70
N GLN A 185 4.51 2.40 1.87
CA GLN A 185 3.75 1.47 2.72
C GLN A 185 3.79 1.91 4.19
N THR A 186 4.98 2.28 4.70
CA THR A 186 5.08 2.79 6.09
C THR A 186 4.30 4.09 6.26
N TRP A 187 4.31 4.98 5.26
CA TRP A 187 3.54 6.22 5.33
C TRP A 187 2.03 5.95 5.32
N ILE A 188 1.54 4.99 4.54
CA ILE A 188 0.12 4.58 4.55
C ILE A 188 -0.28 4.07 5.94
N VAL A 189 0.53 3.20 6.57
CA VAL A 189 0.21 2.68 7.91
C VAL A 189 0.17 3.81 8.95
N GLU A 190 1.18 4.68 8.96
CA GLU A 190 1.28 5.77 9.94
C GLU A 190 0.21 6.85 9.74
N SER A 191 -0.13 7.17 8.50
CA SER A 191 -1.23 8.07 8.19
C SER A 191 -2.59 7.46 8.52
N ALA A 192 -2.78 6.15 8.37
CA ALA A 192 -3.99 5.48 8.84
C ALA A 192 -4.11 5.56 10.38
N GLU A 193 -3.02 5.36 11.11
CA GLU A 193 -3.00 5.55 12.58
C GLU A 193 -3.34 7.00 12.97
N GLN A 194 -2.85 7.98 12.19
CA GLN A 194 -3.21 9.38 12.36
C GLN A 194 -4.71 9.60 12.13
N LEU A 195 -5.29 9.02 11.08
CA LEU A 195 -6.73 9.11 10.81
C LEU A 195 -7.58 8.45 11.91
N VAL A 196 -7.11 7.36 12.52
CA VAL A 196 -7.78 6.73 13.67
C VAL A 196 -7.76 7.65 14.89
N ARG A 197 -6.62 8.31 15.16
CA ARG A 197 -6.49 9.27 16.27
C ARG A 197 -7.45 10.45 16.14
N GLU A 198 -7.71 10.87 14.90
CA GLU A 198 -8.64 11.96 14.57
C GLU A 198 -10.10 11.47 14.46
N GLY A 199 -10.37 10.19 14.70
CA GLY A 199 -11.72 9.60 14.63
C GLY A 199 -12.28 9.47 13.21
N ILE A 200 -11.43 9.54 12.19
CA ILE A 200 -11.81 9.45 10.77
C ILE A 200 -11.86 7.99 10.31
N PHE A 201 -10.90 7.18 10.76
CA PHE A 201 -10.86 5.74 10.50
C PHE A 201 -11.17 4.95 11.77
N GLU A 202 -11.72 3.76 11.59
CA GLU A 202 -11.76 2.75 12.67
C GLU A 202 -10.40 2.08 12.84
N GLN A 203 -10.09 1.66 14.07
CA GLN A 203 -8.84 0.97 14.41
C GLN A 203 -8.57 -0.24 13.51
N ARG A 204 -9.62 -0.97 13.10
CA ARG A 204 -9.54 -2.14 12.22
C ARG A 204 -8.89 -1.82 10.87
N ALA A 205 -9.10 -0.63 10.31
CA ALA A 205 -8.47 -0.23 9.04
C ALA A 205 -6.95 -0.10 9.20
N ALA A 206 -6.49 0.54 10.28
CA ALA A 206 -5.06 0.67 10.57
C ALA A 206 -4.42 -0.69 10.89
N ASP A 207 -5.10 -1.55 11.64
CA ASP A 207 -4.61 -2.89 11.96
C ASP A 207 -4.47 -3.77 10.71
N TYR A 208 -5.44 -3.70 9.80
CA TYR A 208 -5.38 -4.38 8.50
C TYR A 208 -4.17 -3.93 7.67
N LEU A 209 -3.94 -2.61 7.57
CA LEU A 209 -2.79 -2.05 6.84
C LEU A 209 -1.46 -2.47 7.48
N ARG A 210 -1.39 -2.49 8.81
CA ARG A 210 -0.20 -2.96 9.55
C ARG A 210 0.06 -4.44 9.26
N ALA A 211 -0.95 -5.29 9.34
CA ALA A 211 -0.80 -6.72 9.05
C ALA A 211 -0.37 -6.96 7.59
N THR A 212 -0.97 -6.22 6.66
CA THR A 212 -0.67 -6.35 5.22
C THR A 212 0.77 -5.91 4.90
N SER A 213 1.26 -4.83 5.51
CA SER A 213 2.62 -4.32 5.24
C SER A 213 3.72 -5.23 5.81
N ILE A 214 3.42 -6.00 6.86
CA ILE A 214 4.34 -7.01 7.40
C ILE A 214 4.43 -8.22 6.48
N MET A 215 3.33 -8.60 5.82
CA MET A 215 3.29 -9.76 4.90
C MET A 215 3.97 -9.49 3.54
N THR A 216 4.09 -8.22 3.14
CA THR A 216 4.77 -7.80 1.90
C THR A 216 6.28 -7.59 2.06
N LEU A 217 6.83 -7.69 3.28
CA LEU A 217 8.28 -7.68 3.49
C LEU A 217 8.85 -9.08 3.19
N PRO A 218 9.90 -9.20 2.36
CA PRO A 218 10.58 -10.47 2.19
C PRO A 218 11.11 -10.94 3.54
N GLN A 219 10.60 -12.08 4.01
CA GLN A 219 11.15 -12.82 5.14
C GLN A 219 12.55 -13.28 4.74
N THR A 220 13.57 -12.45 4.97
CA THR A 220 14.96 -12.88 4.90
C THR A 220 15.21 -13.77 6.11
N SER A 221 15.24 -15.09 5.88
CA SER A 221 15.84 -16.08 6.80
C SER A 221 17.36 -15.96 6.79
#